data_AF-A0A9C9MZL4-F1
#
_entry.id   AF-A0A9C9MZL4-F1
#
_cell.length_a   1.000
_cell.length_b   1.000
_cell.length_c   1.000
_cell.angle_alpha   90.00
_cell.angle_beta   90.00
_cell.angle_gamma   90.00
#
_symmetry.space_group_name_H-M   'P 1'
#
loop_
_entity.id
_entity.type
_entity.pdbx_description
1 polymer ?
#
loop_
_entity_poly.entity_id
_entity_poly.type
_entity_poly.pdbx_seq_one_letter_code
_entity_poly.pdbx_strand_id
1 'polypeptide(L)'
;MNLGVQYYRPPFPYQKYWEDDIKQMKDSGLDSVQLWLVWGWIESTPDVFNFDDFDQLVALADKHGLKVVLSTIAAIHPYWIHRVIPGSELVDHMGHRVISSNRCEVHNGLTPGGCFDHPQVWARMANFLRTTAEHYKDAPNVHGWDAWNELRWNVQADGYVCYCEHTVARFRNWLSEKYGGLDGLNQAWQRRYISWEDVQPGKQPDRPYTEM
;
A
#
# COMPACT_ATOMS: atom_id res chain seq x y z
N MET A 1 -23.46 -13.66 10.62
CA MET A 1 -23.05 -13.44 9.22
C MET A 1 -22.87 -11.94 9.06
N ASN A 2 -21.69 -11.48 8.63
CA ASN A 2 -21.48 -10.07 8.29
C ASN A 2 -21.74 -9.92 6.79
N LEU A 3 -22.65 -9.03 6.39
CA LEU A 3 -22.94 -8.70 5.01
C LEU A 3 -22.79 -7.18 4.87
N GLY A 4 -21.88 -6.75 4.01
CA GLY A 4 -21.54 -5.34 3.91
C GLY A 4 -21.19 -4.91 2.51
N VAL A 5 -20.90 -3.62 2.39
CA VAL A 5 -20.58 -2.96 1.13
C VAL A 5 -19.39 -2.02 1.31
N GLN A 6 -18.58 -1.90 0.26
CA GLN A 6 -17.57 -0.86 0.19
C GLN A 6 -18.20 0.45 -0.29
N TYR A 7 -18.02 1.53 0.46
CA TYR A 7 -18.79 2.75 0.25
C TYR A 7 -17.95 3.97 -0.16
N TYR A 8 -17.05 4.41 0.71
CA TYR A 8 -16.35 5.69 0.52
C TYR A 8 -14.97 5.49 -0.10
N ARG A 9 -14.78 6.07 -1.29
CA ARG A 9 -13.48 6.22 -1.96
C ARG A 9 -13.30 7.71 -2.23
N PRO A 10 -12.51 8.42 -1.40
CA PRO A 10 -12.47 9.87 -1.45
C PRO A 10 -12.23 10.45 -2.86
N PRO A 11 -13.00 11.49 -3.27
CA PRO A 11 -13.93 12.29 -2.46
C PRO A 11 -15.40 11.85 -2.61
N PHE A 12 -15.67 10.63 -3.07
CA PHE A 12 -17.02 10.19 -3.46
C PHE A 12 -17.56 9.06 -2.58
N PRO A 13 -18.89 9.03 -2.36
CA PRO A 13 -19.88 10.04 -2.77
C PRO A 13 -19.75 11.36 -1.99
N TYR A 14 -20.38 12.43 -2.46
CA TYR A 14 -20.37 13.72 -1.77
C TYR A 14 -21.08 13.64 -0.41
N GLN A 15 -20.60 14.43 0.55
CA GLN A 15 -21.06 14.45 1.95
C GLN A 15 -22.58 14.51 2.14
N LYS A 16 -23.30 15.25 1.28
CA LYS A 16 -24.77 15.37 1.33
C LYS A 16 -25.52 14.04 1.16
N TYR A 17 -24.87 12.99 0.66
CA TYR A 17 -25.48 11.68 0.48
C TYR A 17 -25.17 10.70 1.62
N TRP A 18 -24.20 11.01 2.49
CA TRP A 18 -23.65 10.03 3.42
C TRP A 18 -24.66 9.43 4.39
N GLU A 19 -25.46 10.27 5.04
CA GLU A 19 -26.43 9.79 6.02
C GLU A 19 -27.54 8.96 5.36
N ASP A 20 -28.07 9.43 4.23
CA ASP A 20 -29.13 8.71 3.49
C ASP A 20 -28.63 7.36 2.95
N ASP A 21 -27.40 7.29 2.43
CA ASP A 21 -26.82 6.05 1.93
C ASP A 21 -26.53 5.06 3.06
N ILE A 22 -25.93 5.51 4.18
CA ILE A 22 -25.69 4.68 5.38
C ILE A 22 -27.02 4.13 5.93
N LYS A 23 -28.06 4.97 6.01
CA LYS A 23 -29.39 4.54 6.43
C LYS A 23 -29.95 3.48 5.48
N GLN A 24 -29.86 3.69 4.17
CA GLN A 24 -30.35 2.74 3.17
C GLN A 24 -29.59 1.42 3.19
N MET A 25 -28.28 1.43 3.44
CA MET A 25 -27.51 0.20 3.66
C MET A 25 -28.12 -0.61 4.79
N LYS A 26 -28.39 0.03 5.93
CA LYS A 26 -29.03 -0.65 7.06
C LYS A 26 -30.42 -1.18 6.73
N ASP A 27 -31.25 -0.36 6.10
CA ASP A 27 -32.63 -0.71 5.73
C ASP A 27 -32.68 -1.87 4.72
N SER A 28 -31.65 -2.01 3.88
CA SER A 28 -31.52 -3.12 2.93
C SER A 28 -31.11 -4.46 3.56
N GLY A 29 -30.78 -4.46 4.86
CA GLY A 29 -30.37 -5.65 5.61
C GLY A 29 -28.85 -5.86 5.68
N LEU A 30 -28.03 -4.92 5.19
CA LEU A 30 -26.59 -4.92 5.43
C LEU A 30 -26.30 -4.59 6.90
N ASP A 31 -25.23 -5.14 7.44
CA ASP A 31 -24.80 -4.94 8.83
C ASP A 31 -23.41 -4.32 8.97
N SER A 32 -22.70 -4.13 7.85
CA SER A 32 -21.37 -3.54 7.84
C SER A 32 -21.08 -2.67 6.62
N VAL A 33 -20.17 -1.71 6.79
CA VAL A 33 -19.67 -0.84 5.73
C VAL A 33 -18.15 -0.83 5.75
N GLN A 34 -17.53 -0.91 4.57
CA GLN A 34 -16.08 -0.80 4.40
C GLN A 34 -15.71 0.58 3.88
N LEU A 35 -14.74 1.22 4.55
CA LEU A 35 -14.22 2.54 4.20
C LEU A 35 -12.75 2.45 3.79
N TRP A 36 -12.39 3.12 2.70
CA TRP A 36 -11.02 3.17 2.19
C TRP A 36 -10.27 4.37 2.77
N LEU A 37 -9.42 4.10 3.75
CA LEU A 37 -8.51 5.09 4.35
C LEU A 37 -7.34 5.32 3.39
N VAL A 38 -7.56 6.16 2.37
CA VAL A 38 -6.58 6.48 1.32
C VAL A 38 -5.50 7.39 1.89
N TRP A 39 -4.25 6.91 1.93
CA TRP A 39 -3.13 7.66 2.52
C TRP A 39 -2.95 9.04 1.87
N GLY A 40 -2.94 9.10 0.53
CA GLY A 40 -2.83 10.37 -0.20
C GLY A 40 -3.97 11.37 0.02
N TRP A 41 -5.12 10.93 0.54
CA TRP A 41 -6.23 11.79 0.93
C TRP A 41 -6.09 12.29 2.37
N ILE A 42 -5.81 11.36 3.30
CA ILE A 42 -5.70 11.65 4.73
C ILE A 42 -4.48 12.52 5.03
N GLU A 43 -3.34 12.25 4.38
CA GLU A 43 -2.10 13.01 4.58
C GLU A 43 -1.72 13.76 3.30
N SER A 44 -2.61 14.63 2.82
CA SER A 44 -2.38 15.43 1.61
C SER A 44 -1.22 16.42 1.76
N THR A 45 -0.91 16.80 3.00
CA THR A 45 0.24 17.62 3.40
C THR A 45 1.10 16.80 4.34
N PRO A 46 2.44 16.76 4.16
CA PRO A 46 3.32 15.96 5.02
C PRO A 46 3.08 16.24 6.50
N ASP A 47 2.94 15.17 7.28
CA ASP A 47 2.75 15.19 8.74
C ASP A 47 1.44 15.84 9.23
N VAL A 48 0.50 16.14 8.33
CA VAL A 48 -0.83 16.66 8.66
C VAL A 48 -1.88 15.63 8.25
N PHE A 49 -2.46 14.96 9.25
CA PHE A 49 -3.50 13.94 9.06
C PHE A 49 -4.89 14.55 9.23
N ASN A 50 -5.72 14.48 8.19
CA ASN A 50 -7.13 14.85 8.24
C ASN A 50 -8.01 13.59 8.15
N PHE A 51 -8.74 13.30 9.22
CA PHE A 51 -9.68 12.18 9.32
C PHE A 51 -11.15 12.62 9.28
N ASP A 52 -11.45 13.91 9.04
CA ASP A 52 -12.79 14.50 9.23
C ASP A 52 -13.89 13.73 8.48
N ASP A 53 -13.67 13.40 7.21
CA ASP A 53 -14.62 12.62 6.40
C ASP A 53 -14.91 11.26 7.04
N PHE A 54 -13.85 10.56 7.45
CA PHE A 54 -13.92 9.21 7.96
C PHE A 54 -14.50 9.19 9.37
N ASP A 55 -14.19 10.18 10.21
CA ASP A 55 -14.78 10.33 11.54
C ASP A 55 -16.29 10.53 11.45
N GLN A 56 -16.75 11.35 10.49
CA GLN A 56 -18.18 11.53 10.25
C GLN A 56 -18.84 10.25 9.73
N LEU A 57 -18.19 9.53 8.80
CA LEU A 57 -18.72 8.27 8.27
C LEU A 57 -18.78 7.15 9.31
N VAL A 58 -17.76 7.05 10.17
CA VAL A 58 -17.73 6.09 11.30
C VAL A 58 -18.83 6.43 12.31
N ALA A 59 -19.03 7.70 12.63
CA ALA A 59 -20.11 8.14 13.52
C ALA A 59 -21.50 7.90 12.93
N LEU A 60 -21.69 8.15 11.62
CA LEU A 60 -22.94 7.83 10.92
C LEU A 60 -23.22 6.32 10.92
N ALA A 61 -22.20 5.50 10.66
CA ALA A 61 -22.33 4.06 10.72
C ALA A 61 -22.77 3.60 12.12
N ASP A 62 -22.15 4.14 13.18
CA ASP A 62 -22.53 3.85 14.58
C ASP A 62 -23.98 4.24 14.87
N LYS A 63 -24.36 5.48 14.50
CA LYS A 63 -25.73 6.01 14.66
C LYS A 63 -26.79 5.11 14.04
N HIS A 64 -26.50 4.49 12.91
CA HIS A 64 -27.42 3.60 12.18
C HIS A 64 -27.21 2.11 12.49
N GLY A 65 -26.34 1.77 13.44
CA GLY A 65 -26.10 0.39 13.87
C GLY A 65 -25.44 -0.48 12.79
N LEU A 66 -24.52 0.11 12.02
CA LEU A 66 -23.61 -0.57 11.11
C LEU A 66 -22.23 -0.71 11.74
N LYS A 67 -21.62 -1.88 11.54
CA LYS A 67 -20.21 -2.13 11.85
C LYS A 67 -19.33 -1.52 10.76
N VAL A 68 -18.11 -1.13 11.11
CA VAL A 68 -17.14 -0.56 10.16
C VAL A 68 -15.98 -1.52 9.98
N VAL A 69 -15.57 -1.70 8.72
CA VAL A 69 -14.29 -2.29 8.32
C VAL A 69 -13.43 -1.18 7.74
N LEU A 70 -12.30 -0.88 8.37
CA LEU A 70 -11.36 0.14 7.92
C LEU A 70 -10.29 -0.50 7.04
N SER A 71 -10.16 -0.03 5.80
CA SER A 71 -9.13 -0.53 4.87
C SER A 71 -7.99 0.45 4.79
N THR A 72 -6.80 0.06 5.22
CA THR A 72 -5.60 0.91 5.19
C THR A 72 -5.04 0.93 3.77
N ILE A 73 -5.54 1.83 2.94
CA ILE A 73 -5.15 2.00 1.54
C ILE A 73 -3.83 2.79 1.46
N ALA A 74 -2.79 2.19 2.04
CA ALA A 74 -1.43 2.74 2.10
C ALA A 74 -0.71 2.64 0.75
N ALA A 75 -1.15 1.77 -0.16
CA ALA A 75 -0.57 1.68 -1.50
C ALA A 75 -0.88 2.89 -2.41
N ILE A 76 -1.83 3.74 -2.02
CA ILE A 76 -2.14 4.99 -2.73
C ILE A 76 -1.41 6.14 -2.04
N HIS A 77 -0.20 6.43 -2.48
CA HIS A 77 0.70 7.37 -1.81
C HIS A 77 0.25 8.82 -2.02
N PRO A 78 0.59 9.74 -1.09
CA PRO A 78 0.42 11.16 -1.32
C PRO A 78 1.23 11.68 -2.52
N TYR A 79 0.69 12.69 -3.22
CA TYR A 79 1.37 13.32 -4.38
C TYR A 79 2.77 13.87 -4.06
N TRP A 80 3.00 14.24 -2.80
CA TRP A 80 4.26 14.81 -2.38
C TRP A 80 5.38 13.78 -2.19
N ILE A 81 5.10 12.47 -2.24
CA ILE A 81 6.05 11.42 -1.82
C ILE A 81 7.41 11.53 -2.53
N HIS A 82 7.41 11.69 -3.86
CA HIS A 82 8.65 11.78 -4.65
C HIS A 82 9.38 13.12 -4.47
N ARG A 83 8.64 14.20 -4.14
CA ARG A 83 9.24 15.51 -3.85
C ARG A 83 9.93 15.51 -2.48
N VAL A 84 9.32 14.88 -1.48
CA VAL A 84 9.86 14.80 -0.11
C VAL A 84 10.96 13.75 -0.01
N ILE A 85 10.86 12.67 -0.79
CA ILE A 85 11.83 11.58 -0.83
C ILE A 85 12.30 11.40 -2.29
N PRO A 86 13.28 12.20 -2.75
CA PRO A 86 13.83 12.06 -4.09
C PRO A 86 14.46 10.67 -4.29
N GLY A 87 14.23 10.05 -5.45
CA GLY A 87 14.72 8.70 -5.75
C GLY A 87 13.87 7.57 -5.15
N SER A 88 12.70 7.90 -4.61
CA SER A 88 11.77 6.91 -4.07
C SER A 88 11.02 6.11 -5.14
N GLU A 89 11.08 6.49 -6.42
CA GLU A 89 10.38 5.80 -7.50
C GLU A 89 10.73 4.30 -7.55
N LEU A 90 9.76 3.48 -7.92
CA LEU A 90 10.05 2.09 -8.28
C LEU A 90 10.88 2.08 -9.57
N VAL A 91 11.70 1.04 -9.71
CA VAL A 91 12.46 0.75 -10.93
C VAL A 91 11.98 -0.59 -11.48
N ASP A 92 11.71 -0.67 -12.79
CA ASP A 92 11.30 -1.92 -13.43
C ASP A 92 12.50 -2.84 -13.70
N HIS A 93 12.19 -4.08 -14.09
CA HIS A 93 13.18 -5.09 -14.48
C HIS A 93 14.14 -4.69 -15.61
N MET A 94 13.85 -3.62 -16.36
CA MET A 94 14.69 -3.08 -17.42
C MET A 94 15.53 -1.88 -16.96
N GLY A 95 15.41 -1.46 -15.70
CA GLY A 95 16.13 -0.34 -15.13
C GLY A 95 15.46 1.02 -15.36
N HIS A 96 14.23 1.06 -15.86
CA HIS A 96 13.49 2.30 -16.04
C HIS A 96 12.74 2.69 -14.76
N ARG A 97 12.65 4.00 -14.50
CA ARG A 97 11.79 4.52 -13.44
C ARG A 97 10.33 4.29 -13.82
N VAL A 98 9.58 3.71 -12.90
CA VAL A 98 8.13 3.54 -13.03
C VAL A 98 7.46 4.89 -12.80
N ILE A 99 6.66 5.33 -13.75
CA ILE A 99 5.97 6.63 -13.68
C ILE A 99 4.73 6.50 -12.84
N SER A 100 4.79 7.05 -11.62
CA SER A 100 3.63 7.12 -10.74
C SER A 100 2.51 7.98 -11.33
N SER A 101 1.28 7.46 -11.27
CA SER A 101 0.08 8.18 -11.69
C SER A 101 -1.14 7.76 -10.88
N ASN A 102 -2.21 8.55 -10.99
CA ASN A 102 -3.53 8.19 -10.48
C ASN A 102 -4.03 6.89 -11.09
N ARG A 103 -4.92 6.23 -10.36
CA ARG A 103 -5.62 5.04 -10.85
C ARG A 103 -7.08 5.33 -11.12
N CYS A 104 -7.72 4.51 -11.96
CA CYS A 104 -9.13 4.68 -12.26
C CYS A 104 -10.02 4.44 -11.02
N GLU A 105 -9.59 3.62 -10.07
CA GLU A 105 -10.33 3.34 -8.84
C GLU A 105 -10.26 4.43 -7.77
N VAL A 106 -9.30 5.38 -7.84
CA VAL A 106 -9.10 6.42 -6.83
C VAL A 106 -8.68 7.75 -7.46
N HIS A 107 -9.42 8.82 -7.15
CA HIS A 107 -9.20 10.15 -7.73
C HIS A 107 -8.01 10.91 -7.14
N ASN A 108 -7.45 10.44 -6.02
CA ASN A 108 -6.39 11.11 -5.28
C ASN A 108 -5.21 10.19 -4.98
N GLY A 109 -4.01 10.76 -5.01
CA GLY A 109 -2.76 10.05 -4.74
C GLY A 109 -2.15 9.37 -5.95
N LEU A 110 -1.08 8.62 -5.68
CA LEU A 110 -0.20 8.02 -6.68
C LEU A 110 -0.09 6.51 -6.45
N THR A 111 -0.06 5.76 -7.55
CA THR A 111 0.50 4.41 -7.58
C THR A 111 1.58 4.33 -8.65
N PRO A 112 2.59 3.44 -8.54
CA PRO A 112 2.90 2.70 -7.32
C PRO A 112 3.34 3.60 -6.17
N GLY A 113 3.66 4.87 -6.43
CA GLY A 113 4.22 5.75 -5.42
C GLY A 113 5.66 5.38 -5.13
N GLY A 114 6.08 5.56 -3.87
CA GLY A 114 7.44 5.27 -3.44
C GLY A 114 7.68 3.78 -3.21
N CYS A 115 8.89 3.31 -3.44
CA CYS A 115 9.33 1.94 -3.19
C CYS A 115 9.20 1.61 -1.70
N PHE A 116 8.49 0.53 -1.37
CA PHE A 116 8.29 0.08 0.01
C PHE A 116 9.56 -0.40 0.71
N ASP A 117 10.61 -0.72 -0.05
CA ASP A 117 11.92 -1.09 0.50
C ASP A 117 12.79 0.14 0.80
N HIS A 118 12.43 1.32 0.26
CA HIS A 118 13.13 2.55 0.57
C HIS A 118 12.83 2.95 2.02
N PRO A 119 13.84 3.11 2.90
CA PRO A 119 13.64 3.23 4.34
C PRO A 119 12.79 4.46 4.73
N GLN A 120 12.99 5.59 4.05
CA GLN A 120 12.19 6.79 4.30
C GLN A 120 10.72 6.64 3.85
N VAL A 121 10.45 5.93 2.75
CA VAL A 121 9.09 5.67 2.27
C VAL A 121 8.39 4.73 3.25
N TRP A 122 9.08 3.66 3.66
CA TRP A 122 8.58 2.73 4.67
C TRP A 122 8.27 3.45 5.99
N ALA A 123 9.16 4.32 6.46
CA ALA A 123 8.95 5.07 7.70
C ALA A 123 7.69 5.96 7.64
N ARG A 124 7.47 6.65 6.50
CA ARG A 124 6.27 7.46 6.26
C ARG A 124 5.01 6.60 6.22
N MET A 125 5.04 5.48 5.50
CA MET A 125 3.90 4.56 5.42
C MET A 125 3.57 3.95 6.78
N ALA A 126 4.60 3.53 7.53
CA ALA A 126 4.44 3.01 8.88
C ALA A 126 3.88 4.05 9.84
N ASN A 127 4.25 5.33 9.68
CA ASN A 127 3.68 6.42 10.45
C ASN A 127 2.18 6.57 10.15
N PHE A 128 1.79 6.63 8.88
CA PHE A 128 0.37 6.66 8.48
C PHE A 128 -0.43 5.50 9.07
N LEU A 129 0.07 4.27 8.95
CA LEU A 129 -0.59 3.08 9.51
C LEU A 129 -0.74 3.17 11.04
N ARG A 130 0.33 3.58 11.74
CA ARG A 130 0.30 3.75 13.20
C ARG A 130 -0.68 4.83 13.62
N THR A 131 -0.58 6.02 13.06
CA THR A 131 -1.47 7.16 13.37
C THR A 131 -2.92 6.80 13.12
N THR A 132 -3.21 6.12 12.00
CA THR A 132 -4.55 5.65 11.68
C THR A 132 -5.09 4.62 12.68
N ALA A 133 -4.26 3.64 13.06
CA ALA A 133 -4.65 2.64 14.05
C ALA A 133 -4.87 3.27 15.43
N GLU A 134 -4.01 4.21 15.84
CA GLU A 134 -4.14 4.95 17.11
C GLU A 134 -5.41 5.82 17.15
N HIS A 135 -5.77 6.46 16.03
CA HIS A 135 -6.95 7.32 15.91
C HIS A 135 -8.26 6.54 16.10
N TYR A 136 -8.35 5.33 15.53
CA TYR A 136 -9.57 4.50 15.57
C TYR A 136 -9.56 3.39 16.63
N LYS A 137 -8.55 3.30 17.49
CA LYS A 137 -8.39 2.18 18.46
C LYS A 137 -9.56 2.02 19.43
N ASP A 138 -10.21 3.13 19.79
CA ASP A 138 -11.29 3.18 20.79
C ASP A 138 -12.68 3.32 20.13
N ALA A 139 -12.77 3.26 18.79
CA ALA A 139 -14.02 3.38 18.06
C ALA A 139 -14.86 2.08 18.21
N PRO A 140 -16.01 2.11 18.89
CA PRO A 140 -16.71 0.89 19.33
C PRO A 140 -17.33 0.08 18.18
N ASN A 141 -17.63 0.73 17.06
CA ASN A 141 -18.23 0.10 15.88
C ASN A 141 -17.19 -0.33 14.83
N VAL A 142 -15.89 -0.10 15.03
CA VAL A 142 -14.84 -0.64 14.17
C VAL A 142 -14.62 -2.11 14.51
N HIS A 143 -15.11 -3.00 13.64
CA HIS A 143 -15.13 -4.44 13.87
C HIS A 143 -13.99 -5.20 13.16
N GLY A 144 -13.30 -4.55 12.22
CA GLY A 144 -12.25 -5.19 11.46
C GLY A 144 -11.37 -4.21 10.71
N TRP A 145 -10.18 -4.69 10.39
CA TRP A 145 -9.20 -3.98 9.58
C TRP A 145 -8.89 -4.82 8.34
N ASP A 146 -8.92 -4.17 7.20
CA ASP A 146 -8.33 -4.68 5.97
C ASP A 146 -6.95 -4.03 5.81
N ALA A 147 -5.90 -4.83 6.04
CA ALA A 147 -4.53 -4.35 6.12
C ALA A 147 -3.96 -3.93 4.76
N TRP A 148 -4.51 -4.44 3.65
CA TRP A 148 -3.98 -4.16 2.32
C TRP A 148 -5.00 -4.41 1.22
N ASN A 149 -4.99 -3.58 0.17
CA ASN A 149 -5.80 -3.81 -1.01
C ASN A 149 -4.99 -4.47 -2.13
N GLU A 150 -5.13 -5.79 -2.28
CA GLU A 150 -4.55 -6.61 -3.36
C GLU A 150 -3.04 -6.43 -3.58
N LEU A 151 -2.23 -7.34 -3.02
CA LEU A 151 -0.80 -7.34 -3.32
C LEU A 151 -0.54 -7.59 -4.80
N ARG A 152 0.27 -6.72 -5.42
CA ARG A 152 0.63 -6.82 -6.84
C ARG A 152 2.14 -6.95 -6.98
N TRP A 153 2.55 -7.87 -7.84
CA TRP A 153 3.94 -8.09 -8.21
C TRP A 153 4.39 -7.20 -9.37
N ASN A 154 3.44 -6.62 -10.13
CA ASN A 154 3.66 -5.58 -11.11
C ASN A 154 2.66 -4.43 -10.94
N VAL A 155 3.10 -3.21 -11.22
CA VAL A 155 2.25 -2.02 -11.17
C VAL A 155 2.84 -0.95 -12.06
N GLN A 156 2.06 -0.52 -13.05
CA GLN A 156 2.46 0.49 -14.05
C GLN A 156 3.80 0.18 -14.76
N ALA A 157 4.06 -1.11 -14.94
CA ALA A 157 5.22 -1.63 -15.63
C ALA A 157 4.85 -2.93 -16.36
N ASP A 158 5.54 -3.22 -17.46
CA ASP A 158 5.33 -4.41 -18.29
C ASP A 158 5.94 -5.69 -17.70
N GLY A 159 6.66 -5.59 -16.58
CA GLY A 159 7.26 -6.73 -15.90
C GLY A 159 7.45 -6.50 -14.41
N TYR A 160 8.44 -7.18 -13.83
CA TYR A 160 8.68 -7.13 -12.39
C TYR A 160 9.10 -5.74 -11.92
N VAL A 161 8.62 -5.39 -10.74
CA VAL A 161 9.06 -4.26 -9.93
C VAL A 161 9.17 -4.76 -8.48
N CYS A 162 10.08 -4.26 -7.65
CA CYS A 162 11.02 -3.15 -7.87
C CYS A 162 12.47 -3.65 -8.04
N TYR A 163 13.28 -2.96 -8.85
CA TYR A 163 14.72 -3.20 -9.06
C TYR A 163 15.58 -2.04 -8.56
N CYS A 164 15.03 -1.15 -7.72
CA CYS A 164 15.84 -0.08 -7.14
C CYS A 164 16.87 -0.65 -6.16
N GLU A 165 17.88 0.14 -5.83
CA GLU A 165 19.00 -0.29 -4.98
C GLU A 165 18.56 -0.88 -3.63
N HIS A 166 17.48 -0.36 -3.04
CA HIS A 166 16.95 -0.86 -1.78
C HIS A 166 16.32 -2.25 -1.90
N THR A 167 15.56 -2.49 -2.97
CA THR A 167 14.94 -3.81 -3.21
C THR A 167 15.99 -4.84 -3.56
N VAL A 168 16.96 -4.50 -4.41
CA VAL A 168 18.09 -5.39 -4.75
C VAL A 168 18.94 -5.71 -3.52
N ALA A 169 19.21 -4.72 -2.66
CA ALA A 169 19.90 -4.96 -1.40
C ALA A 169 19.12 -5.90 -0.47
N ARG A 170 17.80 -5.70 -0.32
CA ARG A 170 16.95 -6.61 0.48
C ARG A 170 16.91 -8.03 -0.10
N PHE A 171 16.86 -8.18 -1.42
CA PHE A 171 16.94 -9.47 -2.08
C PHE A 171 18.24 -10.20 -1.75
N ARG A 172 19.39 -9.52 -1.84
CA ARG A 172 20.71 -10.08 -1.50
C ARG A 172 20.79 -10.47 -0.03
N ASN A 173 20.28 -9.63 0.87
CA ASN A 173 20.25 -9.95 2.31
C ASN A 173 19.42 -11.21 2.58
N TRP A 174 18.24 -11.33 1.97
CA TRP A 174 17.40 -12.52 2.10
C TRP A 174 18.10 -13.78 1.58
N LEU A 175 18.81 -13.69 0.44
CA LEU A 175 19.62 -14.81 -0.07
C LEU A 175 20.75 -15.18 0.89
N SER A 176 21.44 -14.18 1.45
CA SER A 176 22.51 -14.38 2.42
C SER A 176 22.01 -15.13 3.66
N GLU A 177 20.88 -14.69 4.23
CA GLU A 177 20.24 -15.34 5.37
C GLU A 177 19.78 -16.76 5.04
N LYS A 178 19.16 -16.96 3.87
CA LYS A 178 18.61 -18.25 3.46
C LYS A 178 19.68 -19.31 3.19
N TYR A 179 20.80 -18.92 2.60
CA TYR A 179 21.84 -19.85 2.16
C TYR A 179 23.10 -19.81 3.03
N GLY A 180 23.17 -18.96 4.06
CA GLY A 180 24.34 -18.87 4.93
C GLY A 180 25.52 -18.14 4.29
N GLY A 181 25.24 -17.09 3.51
CA GLY A 181 26.25 -16.29 2.82
C GLY A 181 26.51 -16.69 1.37
N LEU A 182 27.49 -16.03 0.75
CA LEU A 182 27.76 -16.15 -0.69
C LEU A 182 28.25 -17.55 -1.08
N ASP A 183 29.04 -18.21 -0.24
CA ASP A 183 29.52 -19.57 -0.48
C ASP A 183 28.38 -20.59 -0.50
N GLY A 184 27.44 -20.47 0.45
CA GLY A 184 26.27 -21.32 0.49
C GLY A 184 25.32 -21.06 -0.69
N LEU A 185 25.18 -19.80 -1.11
CA LEU A 185 24.44 -19.47 -2.34
C LEU A 185 25.10 -20.10 -3.57
N ASN A 186 26.43 -19.97 -3.70
CA ASN A 186 27.20 -20.57 -4.79
C ASN A 186 27.05 -22.09 -4.84
N GLN A 187 27.09 -22.75 -3.67
CA GLN A 187 26.86 -24.19 -3.58
C GLN A 187 25.43 -24.55 -4.01
N ALA A 188 24.43 -23.85 -3.51
CA ALA A 188 23.02 -24.14 -3.79
C ALA A 188 22.64 -23.90 -5.27
N TRP A 189 23.16 -22.84 -5.87
CA TRP A 189 22.82 -22.45 -7.25
C TRP A 189 23.82 -22.94 -8.29
N GLN A 190 24.88 -23.66 -7.86
CA GLN A 190 25.99 -24.08 -8.69
C GLN A 190 26.58 -22.89 -9.47
N ARG A 191 27.05 -21.89 -8.71
CA ARG A 191 27.62 -20.64 -9.19
C ARG A 191 29.00 -20.39 -8.58
N ARG A 192 29.66 -19.33 -9.03
CA ARG A 192 30.98 -18.89 -8.58
C ARG A 192 31.05 -17.36 -8.45
N TYR A 193 29.99 -16.76 -7.91
CA TYR A 193 29.99 -15.33 -7.60
C TYR A 193 31.09 -15.03 -6.59
N ILE A 194 31.82 -13.93 -6.82
CA ILE A 194 32.87 -13.45 -5.90
C ILE A 194 32.40 -12.24 -5.09
N SER A 195 31.34 -11.59 -5.55
CA SER A 195 30.70 -10.45 -4.90
C SER A 195 29.18 -10.62 -4.88
N TRP A 196 28.54 -10.04 -3.86
CA TRP A 196 27.08 -9.87 -3.87
C TRP A 196 26.60 -8.91 -4.96
N GLU A 197 27.47 -8.03 -5.46
CA GLU A 197 27.16 -7.12 -6.57
C GLU A 197 26.88 -7.87 -7.88
N ASP A 198 27.46 -9.06 -8.05
CA ASP A 198 27.24 -9.96 -9.18
C ASP A 198 25.90 -10.71 -9.08
N VAL A 199 25.20 -10.60 -7.95
CA VAL A 199 23.92 -11.29 -7.71
C VAL A 199 22.79 -10.31 -8.01
N GLN A 200 22.03 -10.58 -9.08
CA GLN A 200 20.89 -9.79 -9.52
C GLN A 200 19.65 -10.66 -9.61
N PRO A 201 18.45 -10.12 -9.30
CA PRO A 201 17.21 -10.81 -9.59
C PRO A 201 17.05 -10.99 -11.11
N GLY A 202 16.47 -12.11 -11.54
CA GLY A 202 16.17 -12.35 -12.96
C GLY A 202 15.17 -11.33 -13.48
N LYS A 203 15.30 -10.92 -14.75
CA LYS A 203 14.47 -9.85 -15.33
C LYS A 203 13.15 -10.36 -15.91
N GLN A 204 13.05 -11.65 -16.22
CA GLN A 204 11.87 -12.27 -16.82
C GLN A 204 11.32 -13.44 -15.98
N PRO A 205 9.99 -13.68 -15.98
CA PRO A 205 9.38 -14.75 -15.17
C PRO A 205 9.90 -16.16 -15.43
N ASP A 206 10.27 -16.44 -16.67
CA ASP A 206 10.80 -17.72 -17.12
C ASP A 206 12.34 -17.80 -17.04
N ARG A 207 13.00 -16.71 -16.62
CA ARG A 207 14.46 -16.60 -16.53
C ARG A 207 14.89 -16.12 -15.14
N PRO A 208 14.90 -17.02 -14.14
CA PRO A 208 15.23 -16.67 -12.76
C PRO A 208 16.74 -16.47 -12.51
N TYR A 209 17.54 -16.37 -13.57
CA TYR A 209 18.99 -16.25 -13.48
C TYR A 209 19.41 -14.80 -13.30
N THR A 210 20.56 -14.56 -12.67
CA THR A 210 21.21 -13.24 -12.69
C THR A 210 21.38 -12.79 -14.14
N GLU A 211 20.73 -11.68 -14.50
CA GLU A 211 20.92 -10.99 -15.78
C GLU A 211 21.46 -9.60 -15.46
N MET A 212 22.70 -9.32 -15.89
CA MET A 212 23.34 -8.00 -15.74
C MET A 212 22.84 -7.06 -16.83
#